data_AF-A0A179UTK3-F1
#
_entry.id   AF-A0A179UTK3-F1
#
_cell.length_a   1.000
_cell.length_b   1.000
_cell.length_c   1.000
_cell.angle_alpha   90.00
_cell.angle_beta   90.00
_cell.angle_gamma   90.00
#
_symmetry.space_group_name_H-M   'P 1'
#
loop_
_entity.id
_entity.type
_entity.pdbx_description
1 polymer ?
#
loop_
_entity_poly.entity_id
_entity_poly.type
_entity_poly.pdbx_seq_one_letter_code
_entity_poly.pdbx_strand_id
1 'polypeptide(L)'
;MTSPLVLALGIILGAYVILSALLHLTQDAKEPPMIETSIHTICKPAVWAHSGHVKIYGGTKRLIKTVVFAPVEAQAAEAVMGVGPAGNAIIGSDKMLENDSYLSTFVLSTHPALAPDPGLDAISCAIARHLSDSIEKLSLTVELFSWVRGEIFRAITESTYGPKNPFRDPALEKAWFTFEHSILTHMVKAWPSLLA
;
A
#
# COMPACT_ATOMS: atom_id res chain seq x y z
N MET A 1 -23.85 -6.60 34.03
CA MET A 1 -22.44 -6.46 33.63
C MET A 1 -22.34 -6.93 32.20
N THR A 2 -22.25 -6.01 31.24
CA THR A 2 -22.12 -6.37 29.82
C THR A 2 -20.71 -6.91 29.58
N SER A 3 -20.62 -8.11 29.00
CA SER A 3 -19.33 -8.75 28.70
C SER A 3 -18.54 -7.88 27.72
N PRO A 4 -17.20 -7.73 27.88
CA PRO A 4 -16.36 -6.97 26.96
C PRO A 4 -16.48 -7.46 25.50
N LEU A 5 -16.79 -8.75 25.30
CA LEU A 5 -17.08 -9.32 23.98
C LEU A 5 -18.33 -8.72 23.33
N VAL A 6 -19.39 -8.46 24.11
CA VAL A 6 -20.63 -7.87 23.59
C VAL A 6 -20.40 -6.41 23.21
N LEU A 7 -19.55 -5.69 23.97
CA LEU A 7 -19.18 -4.32 23.65
C LEU A 7 -18.33 -4.25 22.37
N ALA A 8 -17.33 -5.14 22.24
CA ALA A 8 -16.48 -5.20 21.05
C ALA A 8 -17.28 -5.55 19.78
N LEU A 9 -18.16 -6.54 19.86
CA LEU A 9 -19.05 -6.90 18.75
C LEU A 9 -20.00 -5.75 18.40
N GLY A 10 -20.53 -5.03 19.41
CA GLY A 10 -21.36 -3.85 19.19
C GLY A 10 -20.62 -2.72 18.47
N ILE A 11 -19.35 -2.47 18.82
CA ILE A 11 -18.52 -1.44 18.17
C ILE A 11 -18.22 -1.84 16.73
N ILE A 12 -17.87 -3.11 16.47
CA ILE A 12 -17.60 -3.60 15.11
C ILE A 12 -18.86 -3.51 14.25
N LEU A 13 -20.00 -3.94 14.78
CA LEU A 13 -21.28 -3.87 14.06
C LEU A 13 -21.68 -2.41 13.78
N GLY A 14 -21.50 -1.53 14.77
CA GLY A 14 -21.76 -0.10 14.63
C GLY A 14 -20.86 0.54 13.57
N ALA A 15 -19.55 0.27 13.60
CA ALA A 15 -18.62 0.75 12.61
C ALA A 15 -18.94 0.24 11.20
N TYR A 16 -19.29 -1.05 11.06
CA TYR A 16 -19.70 -1.65 9.80
C TYR A 16 -20.95 -0.97 9.23
N VAL A 17 -21.98 -0.75 10.05
CA VAL A 17 -23.21 -0.07 9.63
C VAL A 17 -22.93 1.37 9.21
N ILE A 18 -22.10 2.09 9.97
CA ILE A 18 -21.74 3.49 9.64
C ILE A 18 -20.95 3.54 8.33
N LEU A 19 -19.95 2.67 8.14
CA LEU A 19 -19.16 2.60 6.91
C LEU A 19 -20.00 2.19 5.70
N SER A 20 -20.92 1.23 5.88
CA SER A 20 -21.85 0.80 4.82
C SER A 20 -22.84 1.91 4.46
N ALA A 21 -23.37 2.64 5.45
CA ALA A 21 -24.23 3.78 5.21
C ALA A 21 -23.49 4.92 4.50
N LEU A 22 -22.27 5.25 4.94
CA LEU A 22 -21.44 6.25 4.28
C LEU A 22 -21.13 5.85 2.83
N LEU A 23 -20.82 4.58 2.58
CA LEU A 23 -20.58 4.09 1.24
C LEU A 23 -21.82 4.24 0.35
N HIS A 24 -22.99 3.79 0.80
CA HIS A 24 -24.22 3.88 0.01
C HIS A 24 -24.74 5.31 -0.16
N LEU A 25 -24.48 6.20 0.80
CA LEU A 25 -24.83 7.62 0.70
C LEU A 25 -23.86 8.40 -0.20
N THR A 26 -22.66 7.87 -0.45
CA THR A 26 -21.64 8.55 -1.27
C THR A 26 -21.45 7.93 -2.65
N GLN A 27 -22.02 6.75 -2.91
CA GLN A 27 -22.03 6.11 -4.23
C GLN A 27 -22.91 6.87 -5.24
N ASP A 28 -22.31 7.29 -6.34
CA ASP A 28 -23.00 7.91 -7.48
C ASP A 28 -23.71 6.84 -8.32
N ALA A 29 -24.90 7.14 -8.83
CA ALA A 29 -25.68 6.23 -9.68
C ALA A 29 -24.98 5.85 -11.01
N LYS A 30 -23.90 6.55 -11.38
CA LYS A 30 -23.05 6.22 -12.54
C LYS A 30 -21.86 5.32 -12.22
N GLU A 31 -21.62 5.01 -10.95
CA GLU A 31 -20.58 4.06 -10.55
C GLU A 31 -21.13 2.62 -10.60
N PRO A 32 -20.38 1.66 -11.16
CA PRO A 32 -20.80 0.26 -11.13
C PRO A 32 -20.89 -0.21 -9.66
N PRO A 33 -21.93 -0.99 -9.30
CA PRO A 33 -22.03 -1.55 -7.96
C PRO A 33 -20.77 -2.36 -7.66
N MET A 34 -20.28 -2.25 -6.42
CA MET A 34 -19.07 -2.93 -5.97
C MET A 34 -19.20 -4.42 -6.28
N ILE A 35 -18.46 -4.89 -7.28
CA ILE A 35 -18.44 -6.29 -7.65
C ILE A 35 -17.77 -7.03 -6.49
N GLU A 36 -18.50 -7.98 -5.92
CA GLU A 36 -18.19 -8.78 -4.73
C GLU A 36 -16.98 -9.72 -4.92
N THR A 37 -16.20 -9.58 -6.00
CA THR A 37 -15.07 -10.46 -6.29
C THR A 37 -13.87 -9.69 -6.85
N SER A 38 -12.72 -9.99 -6.24
CA SER A 38 -11.36 -9.68 -6.68
C SER A 38 -10.73 -8.35 -6.25
N ILE A 39 -10.03 -8.43 -5.12
CA ILE A 39 -8.62 -8.02 -4.95
C ILE A 39 -8.27 -6.70 -5.67
N HIS A 40 -8.72 -5.56 -5.13
CA HIS A 40 -8.18 -4.24 -5.52
C HIS A 40 -8.25 -3.20 -4.38
N THR A 41 -8.47 -3.63 -3.14
CA THR A 41 -8.88 -2.71 -2.06
C THR A 41 -7.72 -2.06 -1.31
N ILE A 42 -6.48 -2.52 -1.46
CA ILE A 42 -5.37 -1.99 -0.65
C ILE A 42 -4.61 -0.85 -1.36
N CYS A 43 -4.60 -0.79 -2.70
CA CYS A 43 -3.76 0.18 -3.43
C CYS A 43 -4.52 1.34 -4.10
N LYS A 44 -5.86 1.35 -4.08
CA LYS A 44 -6.65 2.38 -4.79
C LYS A 44 -6.85 3.74 -4.10
N PRO A 45 -6.77 3.93 -2.77
CA PRO A 45 -6.95 5.27 -2.21
C PRO A 45 -5.84 6.26 -2.61
N ALA A 46 -4.60 5.78 -2.73
CA ALA A 46 -3.44 6.63 -3.03
C ALA A 46 -3.31 6.99 -4.51
N VAL A 47 -3.64 6.06 -5.43
CA VAL A 47 -3.45 6.26 -6.87
C VAL A 47 -4.62 7.03 -7.52
N TRP A 48 -5.84 6.91 -6.98
CA TRP A 48 -7.03 7.56 -7.58
C TRP A 48 -7.19 9.04 -7.21
N ALA A 49 -6.49 9.52 -6.16
CA ALA A 49 -6.49 10.93 -5.76
C ALA A 49 -5.78 11.87 -6.77
N HIS A 50 -4.95 11.34 -7.67
CA HIS A 50 -4.12 12.14 -8.59
C HIS A 50 -4.52 12.03 -10.07
N SER A 51 -5.43 11.12 -10.42
CA SER A 51 -5.87 10.92 -11.81
C SER A 51 -7.09 11.78 -12.17
N GLY A 52 -6.85 13.06 -12.48
CA GLY A 52 -7.56 13.98 -13.40
C GLY A 52 -9.07 13.93 -13.73
N HIS A 53 -9.92 13.06 -13.16
CA HIS A 53 -11.34 12.96 -13.52
C HIS A 53 -12.20 13.86 -12.61
N VAL A 54 -12.31 15.11 -13.06
CA VAL A 54 -12.79 16.32 -12.37
C VAL A 54 -14.25 16.33 -11.86
N LYS A 55 -15.07 15.27 -11.96
CA LYS A 55 -16.52 15.39 -11.62
C LYS A 55 -17.02 14.71 -10.35
N ILE A 56 -16.30 13.74 -9.77
CA ILE A 56 -16.73 13.06 -8.53
C ILE A 56 -16.21 13.79 -7.27
N TYR A 57 -15.37 14.82 -7.44
CA TYR A 57 -14.63 15.50 -6.38
C TYR A 57 -15.26 16.77 -5.81
N GLY A 58 -16.51 17.12 -6.16
CA GLY A 58 -17.15 18.34 -5.66
C GLY A 58 -17.37 18.35 -4.14
N GLY A 59 -17.79 17.20 -3.58
CA GLY A 59 -18.03 17.06 -2.13
C GLY A 59 -16.81 16.59 -1.35
N THR A 60 -16.05 15.63 -1.88
CA THR A 60 -14.96 14.94 -1.16
C THR A 60 -13.69 15.78 -1.05
N LYS A 61 -13.44 16.74 -1.96
CA LYS A 61 -12.31 17.70 -1.81
C LYS A 61 -12.43 18.58 -0.56
N ARG A 62 -13.65 18.83 -0.07
CA ARG A 62 -13.85 19.55 1.20
C ARG A 62 -13.50 18.69 2.43
N LEU A 63 -13.51 17.36 2.29
CA LEU A 63 -13.34 16.39 3.38
C LEU A 63 -11.96 15.72 3.42
N ILE A 64 -11.07 15.96 2.45
CA ILE A 64 -9.66 15.53 2.51
C ILE A 64 -8.92 16.12 3.73
N LYS A 65 -9.39 17.27 4.25
CA LYS A 65 -8.92 17.84 5.51
C LYS A 65 -9.56 17.19 6.76
N THR A 66 -10.56 16.35 6.59
CA THR A 66 -11.38 15.77 7.66
C THR A 66 -11.11 14.27 7.85
N VAL A 67 -10.78 13.54 6.78
CA VAL A 67 -10.28 12.16 6.84
C VAL A 67 -8.79 12.19 6.52
N VAL A 68 -7.97 12.23 7.56
CA VAL A 68 -6.53 12.47 7.45
C VAL A 68 -5.77 11.15 7.66
N PHE A 69 -5.14 10.63 6.61
CA PHE A 69 -4.29 9.43 6.69
C PHE A 69 -2.83 9.75 7.04
N ALA A 70 -2.43 11.02 7.01
CA ALA A 70 -1.05 11.43 7.29
C ALA A 70 -0.49 10.94 8.64
N PRO A 71 -1.25 10.91 9.76
CA PRO A 71 -0.78 10.29 11.00
C PRO A 71 -0.51 8.79 10.88
N VAL A 72 -1.34 8.07 10.10
CA VAL A 72 -1.14 6.63 9.83
C VAL A 72 0.10 6.41 8.96
N GLU A 73 0.30 7.27 7.95
CA GLU A 73 1.48 7.24 7.08
C GLU A 73 2.77 7.56 7.84
N ALA A 74 2.75 8.58 8.70
CA ALA A 74 3.89 8.93 9.56
C ALA A 74 4.23 7.80 10.54
N GLN A 75 3.21 7.17 11.13
CA GLN A 75 3.40 6.02 12.00
C GLN A 75 3.98 4.82 11.26
N ALA A 76 3.48 4.54 10.05
CA ALA A 76 4.02 3.47 9.21
C ALA A 76 5.48 3.75 8.81
N ALA A 77 5.82 5.00 8.52
CA ALA A 77 7.20 5.42 8.24
C ALA A 77 8.13 5.15 9.43
N GLU A 78 7.68 5.50 10.65
CA GLU A 78 8.40 5.22 11.88
C GLU A 78 8.57 3.71 12.13
N ALA A 79 7.50 2.94 11.97
CA ALA A 79 7.46 1.54 12.39
C ALA A 79 8.13 0.57 11.40
N VAL A 80 8.08 0.85 10.10
CA VAL A 80 8.40 -0.14 9.05
C VAL A 80 9.41 0.37 8.04
N MET A 81 9.47 1.69 7.77
CA MET A 81 10.30 2.24 6.70
C MET A 81 11.76 2.51 7.12
N GLY A 82 12.13 2.20 8.36
CA GLY A 82 13.50 2.33 8.86
C GLY A 82 14.02 3.77 8.91
N VAL A 83 13.12 4.75 8.95
CA VAL A 83 13.47 6.18 8.99
C VAL A 83 14.06 6.52 10.35
N GLY A 84 15.21 7.22 10.37
CA GLY A 84 15.86 7.63 11.60
C GLY A 84 15.06 8.69 12.39
N PRO A 85 15.38 8.93 13.68
CA PRO A 85 14.62 9.83 14.54
C PRO A 85 14.44 11.25 13.97
N ALA A 86 15.47 11.80 13.32
CA ALA A 86 15.41 13.11 12.68
C ALA A 86 14.43 13.13 11.49
N GLY A 87 14.36 12.05 10.71
CA GLY A 87 13.41 11.92 9.60
C GLY A 87 11.97 11.76 10.12
N ASN A 88 11.77 10.94 11.16
CA ASN A 88 10.44 10.78 11.77
C ASN A 88 9.92 12.09 12.37
N ALA A 89 10.80 12.91 12.96
CA ALA A 89 10.43 14.23 13.46
C ALA A 89 9.95 15.18 12.35
N ILE A 90 10.48 15.04 11.12
CA ILE A 90 10.02 15.82 9.96
C ILE A 90 8.69 15.27 9.43
N ILE A 91 8.60 13.96 9.21
CA ILE A 91 7.42 13.29 8.62
C ILE A 91 6.19 13.44 9.54
N GLY A 92 6.38 13.22 10.84
CA GLY A 92 5.33 13.31 11.86
C GLY A 92 5.13 14.69 12.47
N SER A 93 5.70 15.74 11.88
CA SER A 93 5.55 17.12 12.40
C SER A 93 4.12 17.64 12.25
N ASP A 94 3.79 18.70 12.98
CA ASP A 94 2.51 19.43 12.83
C ASP A 94 2.28 19.95 11.40
N LYS A 95 3.35 20.03 10.61
CA LYS A 95 3.34 20.44 9.20
C LYS A 95 3.01 19.30 8.23
N MET A 96 2.73 18.08 8.69
CA MET A 96 2.50 16.92 7.81
C MET A 96 1.40 17.15 6.76
N LEU A 97 0.46 18.06 7.03
CA LEU A 97 -0.66 18.42 6.13
C LEU A 97 -0.39 19.64 5.26
N GLU A 98 0.76 20.29 5.42
CA GLU A 98 1.18 21.41 4.58
C GLU A 98 1.54 20.91 3.16
N ASN A 99 1.33 21.75 2.15
CA ASN A 99 1.51 21.38 0.74
C ASN A 99 2.98 21.10 0.35
N ASP A 100 3.92 21.53 1.19
CA ASP A 100 5.36 21.35 1.06
C ASP A 100 5.92 20.32 2.06
N SER A 101 5.05 19.62 2.80
CA SER A 101 5.44 18.54 3.70
C SER A 101 6.05 17.35 2.94
N TYR A 102 6.78 16.49 3.65
CA TYR A 102 7.31 15.25 3.06
C TYR A 102 6.19 14.37 2.50
N LEU A 103 5.09 14.17 3.24
CA LEU A 103 3.99 13.29 2.82
C LEU A 103 3.23 13.84 1.61
N SER A 104 3.02 15.16 1.54
CA SER A 104 2.33 15.78 0.39
C SER A 104 3.20 15.80 -0.86
N THR A 105 4.53 15.89 -0.71
CA THR A 105 5.47 15.88 -1.85
C THR A 105 5.89 14.48 -2.28
N PHE A 106 5.76 13.45 -1.43
CA PHE A 106 6.18 12.08 -1.72
C PHE A 106 5.53 11.49 -2.99
N VAL A 107 4.22 11.69 -3.16
CA VAL A 107 3.51 11.21 -4.34
C VAL A 107 3.98 11.96 -5.59
N LEU A 108 4.16 13.28 -5.49
CA LEU A 108 4.63 14.12 -6.60
C LEU A 108 6.05 13.79 -7.02
N SER A 109 6.93 13.41 -6.09
CA SER A 109 8.31 13.04 -6.39
C SER A 109 8.44 11.62 -6.97
N THR A 110 7.54 10.71 -6.59
CA THR A 110 7.57 9.31 -7.07
C THR A 110 6.83 9.13 -8.40
N HIS A 111 5.76 9.89 -8.64
CA HIS A 111 4.91 9.73 -9.82
C HIS A 111 5.67 9.81 -11.17
N PRO A 112 6.64 10.71 -11.39
CA PRO A 112 7.37 10.76 -12.66
C PRO A 112 8.05 9.44 -13.03
N ALA A 113 8.60 8.71 -12.05
CA ALA A 113 9.26 7.43 -12.28
C ALA A 113 8.29 6.29 -12.63
N LEU A 114 6.99 6.50 -12.41
CA LEU A 114 5.90 5.56 -12.72
C LEU A 114 5.02 6.07 -13.86
N ALA A 115 5.36 7.21 -14.46
CA ALA A 115 4.63 7.76 -15.59
C ALA A 115 4.91 6.90 -16.84
N PRO A 116 4.02 6.93 -17.85
CA PRO A 116 4.27 6.29 -19.14
C PRO A 116 5.46 6.97 -19.85
N ASP A 117 6.66 6.46 -19.58
CA ASP A 117 7.92 6.98 -20.08
C ASP A 117 8.88 5.83 -20.45
N PRO A 118 10.01 6.11 -21.12
CA PRO A 118 10.98 5.08 -21.48
C PRO A 118 11.56 4.31 -20.28
N GLY A 119 11.53 4.89 -19.07
CA GLY A 119 11.97 4.24 -17.84
C GLY A 119 11.01 3.13 -17.41
N LEU A 120 9.71 3.43 -17.38
CA LEU A 120 8.68 2.44 -17.09
C LEU A 120 8.64 1.32 -18.14
N ASP A 121 8.84 1.66 -19.41
CA ASP A 121 8.95 0.67 -20.49
C ASP A 121 10.18 -0.24 -20.29
N ALA A 122 11.33 0.32 -19.90
CA ALA A 122 12.53 -0.46 -19.64
C ALA A 122 12.35 -1.44 -18.47
N ILE A 123 11.72 -1.00 -17.37
CA ILE A 123 11.37 -1.84 -16.23
C ILE A 123 10.42 -2.97 -16.67
N SER A 124 9.34 -2.63 -17.35
CA SER A 124 8.33 -3.61 -17.81
C SER A 124 8.96 -4.65 -18.76
N CYS A 125 9.81 -4.20 -19.68
CA CYS A 125 10.53 -5.08 -20.60
C CYS A 125 11.53 -5.99 -19.86
N ALA A 126 12.23 -5.48 -18.86
CA ALA A 126 13.17 -6.27 -18.06
C ALA A 126 12.44 -7.39 -17.29
N ILE A 127 11.29 -7.07 -16.69
CA ILE A 127 10.45 -8.06 -15.99
C ILE A 127 9.96 -9.13 -16.97
N ALA A 128 9.42 -8.73 -18.12
CA ALA A 128 8.91 -9.68 -19.12
C ALA A 128 10.00 -10.63 -19.63
N ARG A 129 11.21 -10.11 -19.89
CA ARG A 129 12.36 -10.94 -20.31
C ARG A 129 12.76 -11.92 -19.22
N HIS A 130 12.87 -11.47 -17.96
CA HIS A 130 13.23 -12.34 -16.84
C HIS A 130 12.25 -13.51 -16.71
N LEU A 131 10.94 -13.23 -16.73
CA LEU A 131 9.92 -14.26 -16.61
C LEU A 131 9.92 -15.24 -17.80
N SER A 132 10.12 -14.73 -19.03
CA SER A 132 10.24 -15.57 -20.22
C SER A 132 11.43 -16.54 -20.10
N ASP A 133 12.60 -16.03 -19.73
CA ASP A 133 13.81 -16.84 -19.53
C ASP A 133 13.62 -17.90 -18.43
N SER A 134 12.91 -17.55 -17.35
CA SER A 134 12.63 -18.48 -16.24
C SER A 134 11.67 -19.59 -16.64
N ILE A 135 10.68 -19.30 -17.50
CA ILE A 135 9.76 -20.31 -18.05
C ILE A 135 10.51 -21.26 -19.01
N GLU A 136 11.38 -20.75 -19.88
CA GLU A 136 12.15 -21.59 -20.81
C GLU A 136 13.08 -22.58 -20.09
N LYS A 137 13.59 -22.18 -18.91
CA LYS A 137 14.48 -23.02 -18.08
C LYS A 137 13.71 -24.01 -17.20
N LEU A 138 12.39 -23.93 -17.15
CA LEU A 138 11.56 -24.76 -16.29
C LEU A 138 11.49 -26.19 -16.84
N SER A 139 12.27 -27.10 -16.25
CA SER A 139 12.41 -28.48 -16.73
C SER A 139 11.85 -29.54 -15.77
N LEU A 140 11.19 -29.14 -14.67
CA LEU A 140 10.77 -30.05 -13.58
C LEU A 140 9.41 -29.66 -12.96
N THR A 141 8.84 -30.61 -12.20
CA THR A 141 7.74 -30.34 -11.26
C THR A 141 8.21 -29.40 -10.15
N VAL A 142 7.63 -28.20 -10.10
CA VAL A 142 7.89 -27.19 -9.06
C VAL A 142 6.66 -27.00 -8.19
N GLU A 143 6.85 -26.48 -6.98
CA GLU A 143 5.74 -25.91 -6.22
C GLU A 143 5.39 -24.56 -6.83
N LEU A 144 4.27 -24.53 -7.57
CA LEU A 144 3.91 -23.41 -8.44
C LEU A 144 3.85 -22.07 -7.71
N PHE A 145 3.28 -22.03 -6.50
CA PHE A 145 3.10 -20.78 -5.78
C PHE A 145 4.44 -20.18 -5.34
N SER A 146 5.29 -20.98 -4.69
CA SER A 146 6.63 -20.59 -4.26
C SER A 146 7.50 -20.19 -5.44
N TRP A 147 7.45 -20.96 -6.54
CA TRP A 147 8.21 -20.65 -7.75
C TRP A 147 7.76 -19.32 -8.36
N VAL A 148 6.45 -19.13 -8.63
CA VAL A 148 5.92 -17.88 -9.17
C VAL A 148 6.23 -16.70 -8.26
N ARG A 149 6.06 -16.85 -6.94
CA ARG A 149 6.37 -15.80 -5.97
C ARG A 149 7.84 -15.38 -6.03
N GLY A 150 8.77 -16.34 -6.07
CA GLY A 150 10.20 -16.08 -6.17
C GLY A 150 10.60 -15.40 -7.48
N GLU A 151 10.08 -15.88 -8.61
CA GLU A 151 10.40 -15.31 -9.94
C GLU A 151 9.86 -13.89 -10.09
N ILE A 152 8.62 -13.62 -9.64
CA ILE A 152 8.06 -12.26 -9.65
C ILE A 152 8.88 -11.34 -8.74
N PHE A 153 9.22 -11.80 -7.54
CA PHE A 153 10.01 -11.01 -6.59
C PHE A 153 11.38 -10.65 -7.15
N ARG A 154 12.08 -11.60 -7.77
CA ARG A 154 13.38 -11.38 -8.40
C ARG A 154 13.28 -10.47 -9.61
N ALA A 155 12.29 -10.67 -10.48
CA ALA A 155 12.09 -9.82 -11.65
C ALA A 155 11.89 -8.35 -11.24
N ILE A 156 11.05 -8.09 -10.23
CA ILE A 156 10.78 -6.74 -9.73
C ILE A 156 12.03 -6.15 -9.08
N THR A 157 12.65 -6.85 -8.12
CA THR A 157 13.80 -6.32 -7.38
C THR A 157 15.00 -6.06 -8.29
N GLU A 158 15.23 -6.92 -9.28
CA GLU A 158 16.29 -6.74 -10.26
C GLU A 158 16.01 -5.56 -11.19
N SER A 159 14.76 -5.38 -11.64
CA SER A 159 14.38 -4.23 -12.48
C SER A 159 14.47 -2.89 -11.73
N THR A 160 14.17 -2.87 -10.43
CA THR A 160 14.14 -1.65 -9.61
C THR A 160 15.51 -1.25 -9.09
N TYR A 161 16.27 -2.19 -8.52
CA TYR A 161 17.57 -1.90 -7.90
C TYR A 161 18.75 -2.10 -8.87
N GLY A 162 18.55 -2.87 -9.94
CA GLY A 162 19.59 -3.18 -10.92
C GLY A 162 20.83 -3.82 -10.29
N PRO A 163 22.05 -3.36 -10.64
CA PRO A 163 23.30 -3.93 -10.11
C PRO A 163 23.44 -3.89 -8.58
N LYS A 164 22.67 -3.04 -7.89
CA LYS A 164 22.70 -2.88 -6.44
C LYS A 164 21.60 -3.67 -5.72
N ASN A 165 20.96 -4.62 -6.40
CA ASN A 165 19.89 -5.42 -5.82
C ASN A 165 20.37 -6.21 -4.59
N PRO A 166 19.91 -5.88 -3.36
CA PRO A 166 20.33 -6.59 -2.16
C PRO A 166 19.70 -7.98 -2.08
N PHE A 167 18.56 -8.20 -2.74
CA PHE A 167 17.82 -9.47 -2.73
C PHE A 167 18.44 -10.56 -3.61
N ARG A 168 19.58 -10.27 -4.26
CA ARG A 168 20.43 -11.32 -4.84
C ARG A 168 21.03 -12.24 -3.78
N ASP A 169 21.14 -11.76 -2.53
CA ASP A 169 21.42 -12.61 -1.39
C ASP A 169 20.15 -13.39 -0.98
N PRO A 170 20.13 -14.73 -1.07
CA PRO A 170 18.99 -15.54 -0.69
C PRO A 170 18.58 -15.38 0.78
N ALA A 171 19.50 -14.98 1.66
CA ALA A 171 19.18 -14.72 3.06
C ALA A 171 18.25 -13.51 3.21
N LEU A 172 18.46 -12.45 2.42
CA LEU A 172 17.64 -11.25 2.42
C LEU A 172 16.27 -11.49 1.77
N GLU A 173 16.21 -12.28 0.70
CA GLU A 173 14.94 -12.73 0.10
C GLU A 173 14.09 -13.50 1.12
N LYS A 174 14.68 -14.45 1.83
CA LYS A 174 13.97 -15.22 2.86
C LYS A 174 13.52 -14.35 4.04
N ALA A 175 14.38 -13.43 4.47
CA ALA A 175 14.05 -12.47 5.52
C ALA A 175 12.86 -11.59 5.10
N TRP A 176 12.82 -11.13 3.85
CA TRP A 176 11.72 -10.35 3.29
C TRP A 176 10.40 -11.11 3.36
N PHE A 177 10.34 -12.36 2.88
CA PHE A 177 9.10 -13.14 2.92
C PHE A 177 8.61 -13.47 4.33
N THR A 178 9.52 -13.53 5.30
CA THR A 178 9.18 -13.66 6.73
C THR A 178 8.59 -12.34 7.25
N PHE A 179 9.22 -11.22 6.92
CA PHE A 179 8.81 -9.88 7.33
C PHE A 179 7.47 -9.46 6.71
N GLU A 180 7.25 -9.72 5.42
CA GLU A 180 6.11 -9.28 4.62
C GLU A 180 4.75 -9.59 5.27
N HIS A 181 4.59 -10.81 5.80
CA HIS A 181 3.37 -11.24 6.48
C HIS A 181 3.02 -10.37 7.69
N SER A 182 4.02 -9.74 8.31
CA SER A 182 3.86 -8.95 9.52
C SER A 182 3.77 -7.44 9.26
N ILE A 183 4.03 -6.97 8.03
CA ILE A 183 4.14 -5.53 7.71
C ILE A 183 2.89 -4.77 8.12
N LEU A 184 1.70 -5.23 7.72
CA LEU A 184 0.45 -4.52 8.02
C LEU A 184 0.20 -4.40 9.52
N THR A 185 0.54 -5.44 10.29
CA THR A 185 0.43 -5.42 11.75
C THR A 185 1.36 -4.38 12.37
N HIS A 186 2.59 -4.24 11.86
CA HIS A 186 3.55 -3.25 12.33
C HIS A 186 3.18 -1.83 11.92
N MET A 187 2.67 -1.62 10.69
CA MET A 187 2.28 -0.29 10.20
C MET A 187 1.17 0.35 11.03
N VAL A 188 0.16 -0.43 11.45
CA VAL A 188 -1.02 0.12 12.12
C VAL A 188 -0.80 0.32 13.63
N LYS A 189 0.34 -0.12 14.22
CA LYS A 189 0.55 -0.16 15.70
C LYS A 189 -0.72 -0.62 16.46
N ALA A 190 -1.52 -1.50 15.85
CA ALA A 190 -2.85 -1.85 16.34
C ALA A 190 -2.84 -2.65 17.66
N TRP A 191 -1.66 -2.99 18.19
CA TRP A 191 -1.46 -3.74 19.42
C TRP A 191 -0.11 -3.35 20.03
N PRO A 192 0.03 -2.94 21.33
CA PRO A 192 -0.84 -3.22 22.48
C PRO A 192 -1.53 -1.97 23.09
N SER A 193 -1.96 -0.98 22.30
CA SER A 193 -2.68 0.20 22.83
C SER A 193 -4.12 -0.09 23.31
N LEU A 194 -4.66 -1.27 23.00
CA LEU A 194 -5.99 -1.75 23.46
C LEU A 194 -5.96 -2.46 24.82
N LEU A 195 -4.77 -2.70 25.40
CA LEU A 195 -4.60 -3.39 26.69
C LEU A 195 -3.88 -2.52 27.75
N ALA A 196 -3.72 -1.21 27.49
CA ALA A 196 -3.18 -0.24 28.44
C ALA A 196 -4.30 0.55 29.12
#